data_AF-A0A819WXE5-F1
#
_entry.id   AF-A0A819WXE5-F1
#
_cell.length_a   1.000
_cell.length_b   1.000
_cell.length_c   1.000
_cell.angle_alpha   90.00
_cell.angle_beta   90.00
_cell.angle_gamma   90.00
#
_symmetry.space_group_name_H-M   'P 1'
#
loop_
_entity.id
_entity.type
_entity.pdbx_description
1 polymer ?
#
loop_
_entity_poly.entity_id
_entity_poly.type
_entity_poly.pdbx_seq_one_letter_code
_entity_poly.pdbx_strand_id
1 'polypeptide(L)'
;LDKLTHAIIKQELNIFDRFNLENDMYALAMGGFTSLVDYLRLLLNAYINELDDELVWKDIESNIIRIGTLLEYDKQLFDFYRNFVIFFHQNLYQRIGSISNNNEDESVARSRLRCFLLVILGTIGHDPSIISNAREQLLLYLNDSSVTVLWPICAIVAHHASETDLNNLFKLWEQCPRRDDRLRCAYGLSYVQEPSQIERVLNLFATNNSTTNNTIRLHERIECYKGFCLSKQGRYYYQRYIEDNWLSLRTNYNDEYLEALIRETFGYFSSKDEAIRIEEFFLSYETFHQKYKINLKETPATPCTRIAVHLCLDDNELLTINKNTLSSPIYNHHRSIIPAKVKEVASIIAHTTRTRAALLERDHDDLLSFFQSDSLSISSLISNASSQILSINTINLSNVVSSSSPTTTISGNKRKRRVSSLNTSGSSPPVRNLLASDTSA
;
A
#
# COMPACT_ATOMS: atom_id res chain seq x y z
N LEU A 1 -20.96 -22.11 1.09
CA LEU A 1 -20.09 -21.33 0.18
C LEU A 1 -20.56 -21.48 -1.27
N ASP A 2 -20.73 -22.70 -1.78
CA ASP A 2 -21.07 -22.99 -3.18
C ASP A 2 -22.30 -22.23 -3.74
N LYS A 3 -23.38 -22.12 -2.95
CA LYS A 3 -24.56 -21.33 -3.35
C LYS A 3 -24.25 -19.84 -3.54
N LEU A 4 -23.41 -19.28 -2.66
CA LEU A 4 -22.98 -17.87 -2.74
C LEU A 4 -22.02 -17.66 -3.91
N THR A 5 -21.08 -18.59 -4.12
CA THR A 5 -20.21 -18.60 -5.31
C THR A 5 -21.02 -18.58 -6.60
N HIS A 6 -22.06 -19.40 -6.71
CA HIS A 6 -22.92 -19.39 -7.90
C HIS A 6 -23.63 -18.04 -8.10
N ALA A 7 -24.18 -17.47 -7.02
CA ALA A 7 -24.87 -16.19 -7.06
C ALA A 7 -23.94 -15.02 -7.44
N ILE A 8 -22.67 -15.03 -7.01
CA ILE A 8 -21.63 -14.07 -7.41
C ILE A 8 -21.37 -14.19 -8.92
N ILE A 9 -21.08 -15.40 -9.41
CA ILE A 9 -20.77 -15.65 -10.83
C ILE A 9 -21.95 -15.24 -11.72
N LYS A 10 -23.18 -15.53 -11.29
CA LYS A 10 -24.42 -15.19 -12.01
C LYS A 10 -24.85 -13.74 -11.84
N GLN A 11 -24.13 -12.96 -11.03
CA GLN A 11 -24.44 -11.55 -10.75
C GLN A 11 -25.86 -11.37 -10.17
N GLU A 12 -26.30 -12.36 -9.36
CA GLU A 12 -27.59 -12.34 -8.66
C GLU A 12 -27.54 -11.51 -7.38
N LEU A 13 -26.34 -11.33 -6.82
CA LEU A 13 -26.07 -10.45 -5.68
C LEU A 13 -25.77 -9.04 -6.17
N ASN A 14 -26.16 -8.02 -5.41
CA ASN A 14 -25.77 -6.64 -5.71
C ASN A 14 -24.28 -6.38 -5.33
N ILE A 15 -23.74 -5.24 -5.78
CA ILE A 15 -22.34 -4.87 -5.56
C ILE A 15 -21.93 -4.83 -4.08
N PHE A 16 -22.82 -4.39 -3.18
CA PHE A 16 -22.52 -4.31 -1.74
C PHE A 16 -22.49 -5.68 -1.09
N ASP A 17 -23.38 -6.59 -1.50
CA ASP A 17 -23.38 -7.97 -1.00
C ASP A 17 -22.13 -8.72 -1.45
N ARG A 18 -21.70 -8.53 -2.71
CA ARG A 18 -20.43 -9.10 -3.20
C ARG A 18 -19.23 -8.55 -2.43
N PHE A 19 -19.13 -7.22 -2.31
CA PHE A 19 -18.09 -6.56 -1.51
C PHE A 19 -18.05 -7.09 -0.06
N ASN A 20 -19.20 -7.15 0.62
CA ASN A 20 -19.26 -7.60 2.01
C ASN A 20 -18.88 -9.09 2.16
N LEU A 21 -19.30 -9.96 1.24
CA LEU A 21 -18.96 -11.38 1.28
C LEU A 21 -17.46 -11.63 1.11
N GLU A 22 -16.82 -10.89 0.20
CA GLU A 22 -15.38 -10.95 0.01
C GLU A 22 -14.63 -10.45 1.25
N ASN A 23 -15.02 -9.28 1.77
CA ASN A 23 -14.42 -8.68 2.96
C ASN A 23 -14.58 -9.55 4.22
N ASP A 24 -15.77 -10.11 4.44
CA ASP A 24 -16.06 -10.99 5.58
C ASP A 24 -15.26 -12.30 5.49
N MET A 25 -15.13 -12.89 4.29
CA MET A 25 -14.33 -14.10 4.12
C MET A 25 -12.85 -13.84 4.42
N TYR A 26 -12.32 -12.70 3.95
CA TYR A 26 -10.97 -12.27 4.32
C TYR A 26 -10.82 -12.09 5.83
N ALA A 27 -11.76 -11.41 6.48
CA ALA A 27 -11.73 -11.17 7.92
C ALA A 27 -11.79 -12.48 8.74
N LEU A 28 -12.63 -13.43 8.32
CA LEU A 28 -12.72 -14.75 8.94
C LEU A 28 -11.41 -15.53 8.78
N ALA A 29 -10.75 -15.45 7.61
CA ALA A 29 -9.47 -16.12 7.37
C ALA A 29 -8.38 -15.53 8.26
N MET A 30 -8.27 -14.20 8.29
CA MET A 30 -7.30 -13.50 9.14
C MET A 30 -7.57 -13.64 10.64
N GLY A 31 -8.83 -13.79 11.04
CA GLY A 31 -9.24 -14.08 12.42
C GLY A 31 -9.07 -15.55 12.82
N GLY A 32 -8.66 -16.41 11.88
CA GLY A 32 -8.44 -17.82 12.11
C GLY A 32 -9.70 -18.69 12.16
N PHE A 33 -10.87 -18.15 11.83
CA PHE A 33 -12.14 -18.87 11.78
C PHE A 33 -12.29 -19.73 10.51
N THR A 34 -11.52 -19.42 9.47
CA THR A 34 -11.35 -20.24 8.25
C THR A 34 -9.88 -20.19 7.83
N SER A 35 -9.51 -20.97 6.81
CA SER A 35 -8.13 -21.00 6.29
C SER A 35 -7.92 -19.89 5.25
N LEU A 36 -6.69 -19.41 5.09
CA LEU A 36 -6.32 -18.55 3.96
C LEU A 36 -6.57 -19.24 2.61
N VAL A 37 -6.41 -20.57 2.55
CA VAL A 37 -6.71 -21.37 1.35
C VAL A 37 -8.18 -21.23 0.94
N ASP A 38 -9.12 -21.24 1.89
CA ASP A 38 -10.54 -21.10 1.58
C ASP A 38 -10.86 -19.71 0.99
N TYR A 39 -10.20 -18.66 1.48
CA TYR A 39 -10.31 -17.33 0.90
C TYR A 39 -9.72 -17.26 -0.52
N LEU A 40 -8.52 -17.82 -0.76
CA LEU A 40 -7.92 -17.86 -2.09
C LEU A 40 -8.75 -18.69 -3.08
N ARG A 41 -9.37 -19.79 -2.61
CA ARG A 41 -10.34 -20.57 -3.41
C ARG A 41 -11.59 -19.77 -3.73
N LEU A 42 -12.12 -18.99 -2.79
CA LEU A 42 -13.25 -18.10 -3.06
C LEU A 42 -12.90 -17.10 -4.17
N LEU A 43 -11.71 -16.48 -4.11
CA LEU A 43 -11.26 -15.57 -5.16
C LEU A 43 -11.24 -16.26 -6.53
N LEU A 44 -10.60 -17.43 -6.65
CA LEU A 44 -10.53 -18.16 -7.92
C LEU A 44 -11.89 -18.61 -8.43
N ASN A 45 -12.75 -19.11 -7.55
CA ASN A 45 -14.00 -19.75 -7.96
C ASN A 45 -15.12 -18.75 -8.18
N ALA A 46 -15.12 -17.60 -7.49
CA ALA A 46 -16.20 -16.62 -7.53
C ALA A 46 -15.79 -15.28 -8.18
N TYR A 47 -14.60 -14.77 -7.87
CA TYR A 47 -14.21 -13.38 -8.19
C TYR A 47 -13.24 -13.25 -9.38
N ILE A 48 -12.66 -14.34 -9.90
CA ILE A 48 -11.72 -14.29 -11.03
C ILE A 48 -12.31 -13.61 -12.28
N ASN A 49 -13.63 -13.65 -12.41
CA ASN A 49 -14.40 -13.00 -13.48
C ASN A 49 -15.37 -11.94 -12.94
N GLU A 50 -15.10 -11.37 -11.76
CA GLU A 50 -15.87 -10.24 -11.23
C GLU A 50 -15.90 -9.10 -12.26
N LEU A 51 -17.02 -8.38 -12.31
CA LEU A 51 -17.20 -7.23 -13.19
C LEU A 51 -16.20 -6.13 -12.83
N ASP A 52 -16.03 -5.13 -13.68
CA ASP A 52 -15.05 -4.05 -13.49
C ASP A 52 -15.56 -3.01 -12.44
N ASP A 53 -16.12 -3.50 -11.34
CA ASP A 53 -16.67 -2.76 -10.20
C ASP A 53 -15.56 -2.34 -9.24
N GLU A 54 -15.18 -1.06 -9.30
CA GLU A 54 -14.07 -0.50 -8.50
C GLU A 54 -14.20 -0.77 -7.00
N LEU A 55 -15.42 -0.77 -6.44
CA LEU A 55 -15.63 -1.01 -5.01
C LEU A 55 -15.19 -2.41 -4.59
N VAL A 56 -15.51 -3.44 -5.38
CA VAL A 56 -15.19 -4.84 -5.06
C VAL A 56 -13.71 -5.10 -5.28
N TRP A 57 -13.18 -4.70 -6.44
CA TRP A 57 -11.77 -4.85 -6.76
C TRP A 57 -10.86 -4.12 -5.78
N LYS A 58 -11.22 -2.92 -5.34
CA LYS A 58 -10.48 -2.20 -4.30
C LYS A 58 -10.23 -3.02 -3.05
N ASP A 59 -11.24 -3.75 -2.59
CA ASP A 59 -11.14 -4.54 -1.37
C ASP A 59 -10.30 -5.79 -1.59
N ILE A 60 -10.56 -6.49 -2.69
CA ILE A 60 -9.77 -7.65 -3.15
C ILE A 60 -8.29 -7.28 -3.21
N GLU A 61 -7.94 -6.16 -3.87
CA GLU A 61 -6.55 -5.70 -4.00
C GLU A 61 -5.92 -5.39 -2.64
N SER A 62 -6.66 -4.71 -1.77
CA SER A 62 -6.22 -4.44 -0.39
C SER A 62 -5.93 -5.73 0.37
N ASN A 63 -6.81 -6.72 0.24
CA ASN A 63 -6.70 -8.00 0.93
C ASN A 63 -5.54 -8.84 0.35
N ILE A 64 -5.36 -8.84 -0.97
CA ILE A 64 -4.24 -9.46 -1.67
C ILE A 64 -2.91 -8.85 -1.22
N ILE A 65 -2.77 -7.51 -1.22
CA ILE A 65 -1.55 -6.85 -0.74
C ILE A 65 -1.25 -7.27 0.72
N ARG A 66 -2.26 -7.29 1.59
CA ARG A 66 -2.09 -7.68 3.00
C ARG A 66 -1.70 -9.14 3.17
N ILE A 67 -2.21 -10.06 2.36
CA ILE A 67 -1.76 -11.46 2.33
C ILE A 67 -0.30 -11.53 1.85
N GLY A 68 0.07 -10.75 0.82
CA GLY A 68 1.46 -10.63 0.38
C GLY A 68 2.42 -10.28 1.52
N THR A 69 2.05 -9.30 2.35
CA THR A 69 2.88 -8.90 3.53
C THR A 69 3.02 -10.01 4.58
N LEU A 70 2.10 -10.97 4.61
CA LEU A 70 2.18 -12.14 5.48
C LEU A 70 3.12 -13.18 4.86
N LEU A 71 2.91 -13.50 3.59
CA LEU A 71 3.60 -14.61 2.91
C LEU A 71 5.06 -14.30 2.58
N GLU A 72 5.49 -13.04 2.47
CA GLU A 72 6.90 -12.67 2.22
C GLU A 72 7.90 -13.09 3.32
N TYR A 73 7.41 -13.59 4.45
CA TYR A 73 8.24 -14.21 5.49
C TYR A 73 8.66 -15.64 5.16
N ASP A 74 7.99 -16.28 4.19
CA ASP A 74 8.40 -17.54 3.58
C ASP A 74 8.65 -17.34 2.08
N LYS A 75 9.91 -17.51 1.65
CA LYS A 75 10.30 -17.23 0.27
C LYS A 75 9.55 -18.13 -0.73
N GLN A 76 9.40 -19.41 -0.42
CA GLN A 76 8.81 -20.37 -1.35
C GLN A 76 7.32 -20.11 -1.53
N LEU A 77 6.58 -19.91 -0.43
CA LEU A 77 5.18 -19.53 -0.48
C LEU A 77 4.97 -18.20 -1.19
N PHE A 78 5.83 -17.21 -0.95
CA PHE A 78 5.72 -15.92 -1.61
C PHE A 78 5.93 -16.02 -3.12
N ASP A 79 6.87 -16.86 -3.59
CA ASP A 79 7.08 -17.11 -5.02
C ASP A 79 5.82 -17.70 -5.68
N PHE A 80 5.19 -18.69 -5.04
CA PHE A 80 3.91 -19.23 -5.49
C PHE A 80 2.77 -18.21 -5.48
N TYR A 81 2.69 -17.43 -4.41
CA TYR A 81 1.68 -16.40 -4.25
C TYR A 81 1.75 -15.33 -5.33
N ARG A 82 2.97 -14.90 -5.71
CA ARG A 82 3.16 -13.95 -6.81
C ARG A 82 2.60 -14.47 -8.13
N ASN A 83 2.80 -15.75 -8.44
CA ASN A 83 2.23 -16.37 -9.63
C ASN A 83 0.69 -16.41 -9.58
N PHE A 84 0.12 -16.73 -8.41
CA PHE A 84 -1.31 -16.65 -8.18
C PHE A 84 -1.86 -15.24 -8.44
N VAL A 85 -1.21 -14.21 -7.89
CA VAL A 85 -1.62 -12.81 -8.07
C VAL A 85 -1.59 -12.42 -9.54
N ILE A 86 -0.52 -12.76 -10.27
CA ILE A 86 -0.44 -12.49 -11.71
C ILE A 86 -1.61 -13.16 -12.43
N PHE A 87 -1.82 -14.46 -12.21
CA PHE A 87 -2.88 -15.22 -12.86
C PHE A 87 -4.27 -14.65 -12.58
N PHE A 88 -4.57 -14.35 -11.32
CA PHE A 88 -5.87 -13.85 -10.89
C PHE A 88 -6.25 -12.53 -11.58
N HIS A 89 -5.27 -11.64 -11.82
CA HIS A 89 -5.50 -10.34 -12.46
C HIS A 89 -5.50 -10.37 -13.99
N GLN A 90 -5.06 -11.47 -14.63
CA GLN A 90 -4.96 -11.55 -16.10
C GLN A 90 -6.32 -11.33 -16.79
N ASN A 91 -7.39 -11.94 -16.30
CA ASN A 91 -8.71 -11.81 -16.91
C ASN A 91 -9.24 -10.38 -16.86
N LEU A 92 -9.04 -9.69 -15.73
CA LEU A 92 -9.42 -8.28 -15.61
C LEU A 92 -8.58 -7.41 -16.55
N TYR A 93 -7.26 -7.63 -16.60
CA TYR A 93 -6.37 -6.88 -17.48
C TYR A 93 -6.69 -7.05 -18.97
N GLN A 94 -7.04 -8.26 -19.41
CA GLN A 94 -7.46 -8.48 -20.80
C GLN A 94 -8.71 -7.69 -21.19
N ARG A 95 -9.62 -7.42 -20.24
CA ARG A 95 -10.82 -6.61 -20.48
C ARG A 95 -10.55 -5.11 -20.40
N ILE A 96 -9.69 -4.68 -19.48
CA ILE A 96 -9.40 -3.25 -19.24
C ILE A 96 -8.37 -2.70 -20.23
N GLY A 97 -7.39 -3.50 -20.60
CA GLY A 97 -6.30 -3.15 -21.51
C GLY A 97 -5.25 -2.22 -20.90
N SER A 98 -4.14 -2.05 -21.62
CA SER A 98 -2.99 -1.22 -21.21
C SER A 98 -3.18 0.28 -21.46
N ILE A 99 -4.05 0.67 -22.39
CA ILE A 99 -4.30 2.05 -22.79
C ILE A 99 -5.82 2.27 -22.83
N SER A 100 -6.25 3.50 -22.51
CA SER A 100 -7.64 3.88 -22.69
C SER A 100 -8.02 3.80 -24.18
N ASN A 101 -9.17 3.22 -24.50
CA ASN A 101 -9.67 3.25 -25.86
C ASN A 101 -10.10 4.69 -26.17
N ASN A 102 -9.34 5.40 -27.00
CA ASN A 102 -9.53 6.81 -27.40
C ASN A 102 -10.92 7.17 -28.00
N ASN A 103 -11.85 6.21 -28.06
CA ASN A 103 -13.17 6.35 -28.65
C ASN A 103 -14.31 6.41 -27.60
N GLU A 104 -14.03 6.20 -26.31
CA GLU A 104 -15.03 6.29 -25.24
C GLU A 104 -14.52 7.13 -24.06
N ASP A 105 -15.38 7.97 -23.49
CA ASP A 105 -15.14 8.65 -22.21
C ASP A 105 -15.01 7.59 -21.11
N GLU A 106 -13.79 7.09 -20.91
CA GLU A 106 -13.51 6.09 -19.90
C GLU A 106 -13.90 6.59 -18.51
N SER A 107 -14.64 5.75 -17.76
CA SER A 107 -14.95 6.04 -16.37
C SER A 107 -13.67 6.13 -15.53
N VAL A 108 -13.62 7.13 -14.64
CA VAL A 108 -12.55 7.29 -13.64
C VAL A 108 -12.28 5.99 -12.87
N ALA A 109 -13.33 5.22 -12.58
CA ALA A 109 -13.25 3.92 -11.91
C ALA A 109 -12.43 2.89 -12.71
N ARG A 110 -12.62 2.85 -14.03
CA ARG A 110 -11.90 1.93 -14.93
C ARG A 110 -10.43 2.34 -15.09
N SER A 111 -10.17 3.64 -15.23
CA SER A 111 -8.81 4.19 -15.31
C SER A 111 -7.99 3.86 -14.05
N ARG A 112 -8.63 3.95 -12.89
CA ARG A 112 -8.07 3.53 -11.62
C ARG A 112 -7.75 2.05 -11.57
N LEU A 113 -8.68 1.17 -11.93
CA LEU A 113 -8.41 -0.28 -11.99
C LEU A 113 -7.24 -0.60 -12.92
N ARG A 114 -7.13 0.10 -14.07
CA ARG A 114 -5.96 -0.03 -14.94
C ARG A 114 -4.66 0.33 -14.23
N CYS A 115 -4.65 1.43 -13.48
CA CYS A 115 -3.46 1.86 -12.73
C CYS A 115 -2.94 0.76 -11.79
N PHE A 116 -3.83 0.07 -11.05
CA PHE A 116 -3.43 -1.06 -10.19
C PHE A 116 -2.89 -2.23 -11.00
N LEU A 117 -3.59 -2.63 -12.07
CA LEU A 117 -3.17 -3.74 -12.91
C LEU A 117 -1.80 -3.52 -13.54
N LEU A 118 -1.52 -2.30 -14.00
CA LEU A 118 -0.21 -1.93 -14.52
C LEU A 118 0.89 -2.09 -13.46
N VAL A 119 0.63 -1.71 -12.20
CA VAL A 119 1.61 -1.93 -11.13
C VAL A 119 1.81 -3.42 -10.87
N ILE A 120 0.74 -4.20 -10.70
CA ILE A 120 0.86 -5.63 -10.42
C ILE A 120 1.64 -6.35 -11.53
N LEU A 121 1.25 -6.14 -12.79
CA LEU A 121 1.88 -6.80 -13.93
C LEU A 121 3.28 -6.25 -14.23
N GLY A 122 3.50 -4.96 -14.00
CA GLY A 122 4.79 -4.31 -14.18
C GLY A 122 5.79 -4.70 -13.10
N THR A 123 5.39 -4.81 -11.83
CA THR A 123 6.29 -5.12 -10.71
C THR A 123 6.36 -6.62 -10.43
N ILE A 124 5.25 -7.24 -10.06
CA ILE A 124 5.19 -8.67 -9.69
C ILE A 124 5.29 -9.53 -10.96
N GLY A 125 4.60 -9.12 -12.03
CA GLY A 125 4.58 -9.85 -13.31
C GLY A 125 5.83 -9.65 -14.17
N HIS A 126 6.67 -8.66 -13.87
CA HIS A 126 7.86 -8.32 -14.65
C HIS A 126 7.58 -8.16 -16.17
N ASP A 127 6.39 -7.66 -16.56
CA ASP A 127 6.04 -7.51 -17.98
C ASP A 127 6.96 -6.47 -18.66
N PRO A 128 7.81 -6.88 -19.63
CA PRO A 128 8.80 -6.00 -20.22
C PRO A 128 8.18 -4.84 -21.02
N SER A 129 6.98 -5.04 -21.59
CA SER A 129 6.29 -4.01 -22.36
C SER A 129 5.77 -2.88 -21.44
N ILE A 130 5.21 -3.25 -20.29
CA ILE A 130 4.73 -2.31 -19.28
C ILE A 130 5.91 -1.54 -18.67
N ILE A 131 7.02 -2.23 -18.38
CA ILE A 131 8.22 -1.59 -17.82
C ILE A 131 8.82 -0.58 -18.82
N SER A 132 8.93 -0.97 -20.10
CA SER A 132 9.43 -0.06 -21.14
C SER A 132 8.53 1.17 -21.29
N ASN A 133 7.21 0.97 -21.34
CA ASN A 133 6.26 2.06 -21.44
C ASN A 133 6.34 2.99 -20.23
N ALA A 134 6.48 2.46 -19.01
CA ALA A 134 6.63 3.28 -17.82
C ALA A 134 7.89 4.16 -17.86
N ARG A 135 9.01 3.63 -18.37
CA ARG A 135 10.23 4.43 -18.58
C ARG A 135 10.04 5.53 -19.62
N GLU A 136 9.35 5.24 -20.72
CA GLU A 136 9.02 6.25 -21.73
C GLU A 136 8.11 7.36 -21.15
N GLN A 137 7.09 6.99 -20.38
CA GLN A 137 6.20 7.94 -19.71
C GLN A 137 6.93 8.81 -18.69
N LEU A 138 7.88 8.26 -17.94
CA LEU A 138 8.73 9.05 -17.04
C LEU A 138 9.50 10.15 -17.79
N LEU A 139 10.04 9.84 -18.97
CA LEU A 139 10.73 10.85 -19.79
C LEU A 139 9.78 11.93 -20.29
N LEU A 140 8.53 11.58 -20.62
CA LEU A 140 7.50 12.56 -20.98
C LEU A 140 7.20 13.49 -19.80
N TYR A 141 7.02 12.96 -18.59
CA TYR A 141 6.76 13.76 -17.39
C TYR A 141 7.90 14.73 -17.06
N LEU A 142 9.15 14.33 -17.31
CA LEU A 142 10.32 15.18 -17.13
C LEU A 142 10.41 16.31 -18.16
N ASN A 143 9.86 16.11 -19.36
CA ASN A 143 9.91 17.09 -20.45
C ASN A 143 8.70 18.03 -20.43
N ASP A 144 7.55 17.57 -19.94
CA ASP A 144 6.30 18.33 -19.89
C ASP A 144 5.64 18.28 -18.52
N SER A 145 5.87 19.34 -17.73
CA SER A 145 5.27 19.53 -16.41
C SER A 145 3.74 19.74 -16.41
N SER A 146 3.11 19.89 -17.57
CA SER A 146 1.65 20.00 -17.70
C SER A 146 0.95 18.63 -17.64
N VAL A 147 1.67 17.56 -17.98
CA VAL A 147 1.16 16.20 -17.94
C VAL A 147 1.02 15.76 -16.48
N THR A 148 -0.14 15.22 -16.14
CA THR A 148 -0.40 14.68 -14.80
C THR A 148 0.46 13.45 -14.55
N VAL A 149 1.17 13.44 -13.43
CA VAL A 149 1.98 12.29 -13.05
C VAL A 149 1.10 11.22 -12.45
N LEU A 150 1.22 10.00 -12.96
CA LEU A 150 0.52 8.84 -12.43
C LEU A 150 1.48 8.05 -11.51
N TRP A 151 1.02 7.75 -10.29
CA TRP A 151 1.79 6.96 -9.33
C TRP A 151 2.24 5.58 -9.83
N PRO A 152 1.48 4.84 -10.69
CA PRO A 152 1.90 3.54 -11.22
C PRO A 152 3.20 3.62 -12.00
N ILE A 153 3.38 4.68 -12.78
CA ILE A 153 4.57 4.89 -13.60
C ILE A 153 5.79 5.05 -12.69
N CYS A 154 5.67 5.88 -11.66
CA CYS A 154 6.73 6.05 -10.66
C CYS A 154 7.03 4.74 -9.93
N ALA A 155 6.00 3.99 -9.52
CA ALA A 155 6.15 2.72 -8.82
C ALA A 155 6.85 1.65 -9.67
N ILE A 156 6.42 1.46 -10.93
CA ILE A 156 7.00 0.48 -11.85
C ILE A 156 8.45 0.83 -12.15
N VAL A 157 8.76 2.10 -12.45
CA VAL A 157 10.15 2.51 -12.72
C VAL A 157 11.01 2.37 -11.46
N ALA A 158 10.51 2.76 -10.28
CA ALA A 158 11.23 2.62 -9.01
C ALA A 158 11.55 1.15 -8.70
N HIS A 159 10.60 0.24 -8.96
CA HIS A 159 10.76 -1.19 -8.72
C HIS A 159 11.90 -1.82 -9.54
N HIS A 160 12.09 -1.35 -10.77
CA HIS A 160 13.14 -1.82 -11.68
C HIS A 160 14.28 -0.82 -11.86
N ALA A 161 14.46 0.10 -10.90
CA ALA A 161 15.28 1.28 -11.10
C ALA A 161 16.76 0.93 -11.29
N SER A 162 17.32 1.38 -12.41
CA SER A 162 18.75 1.67 -12.49
C SER A 162 19.09 2.95 -11.71
N GLU A 163 20.38 3.22 -11.53
CA GLU A 163 20.86 4.50 -10.97
C GLU A 163 20.31 5.73 -11.73
N THR A 164 20.25 5.63 -13.06
CA THR A 164 19.69 6.68 -13.92
C THR A 164 18.18 6.83 -13.71
N ASP A 165 17.45 5.71 -13.61
CA ASP A 165 16.01 5.72 -13.36
C ASP A 165 15.68 6.40 -12.02
N LEU A 166 16.42 6.06 -10.96
CA LEU A 166 16.20 6.66 -9.64
C LEU A 166 16.50 8.16 -9.64
N ASN A 167 17.60 8.59 -10.27
CA ASN A 167 17.92 10.02 -10.38
C ASN A 167 16.85 10.78 -11.18
N ASN A 168 16.29 10.16 -12.23
CA ASN A 168 15.19 10.72 -13.00
C ASN A 168 13.90 10.84 -12.16
N LEU A 169 13.58 9.86 -11.32
CA LEU A 169 12.45 9.93 -10.40
C LEU A 169 12.61 11.02 -9.34
N PHE A 170 13.82 11.20 -8.78
CA PHE A 170 14.09 12.31 -7.87
C PHE A 170 13.93 13.66 -8.56
N LYS A 171 14.49 13.80 -9.77
CA LYS A 171 14.32 15.01 -10.58
C LYS A 171 12.85 15.30 -10.87
N LEU A 172 12.06 14.27 -11.23
CA LEU A 172 10.62 14.42 -11.47
C LEU A 172 9.92 14.94 -10.21
N TRP A 173 10.13 14.29 -9.07
CA TRP A 173 9.52 14.70 -7.80
C TRP A 173 9.88 16.13 -7.39
N GLU A 174 11.12 16.57 -7.61
CA GLU A 174 11.55 17.96 -7.34
C GLU A 174 10.88 18.98 -8.28
N GLN A 175 10.66 18.61 -9.56
CA GLN A 175 10.13 19.48 -10.60
C GLN A 175 8.59 19.55 -10.63
N CYS A 176 7.90 18.56 -10.05
CA CYS A 176 6.44 18.50 -10.04
C CYS A 176 5.83 19.78 -9.42
N PRO A 177 5.06 20.59 -10.20
CA PRO A 177 4.48 21.83 -9.70
C PRO A 177 3.25 21.58 -8.82
N ARG A 178 2.51 20.49 -9.09
CA ARG A 178 1.28 20.14 -8.37
C ARG A 178 1.60 19.31 -7.13
N ARG A 179 0.93 19.64 -6.02
CA ARG A 179 1.12 18.92 -4.74
C ARG A 179 0.73 17.45 -4.85
N ASP A 180 -0.36 17.16 -5.54
CA ASP A 180 -0.85 15.79 -5.69
C ASP A 180 0.13 14.92 -6.50
N ASP A 181 0.73 15.48 -7.56
CA ASP A 181 1.77 14.78 -8.33
C ASP A 181 3.02 14.51 -7.49
N ARG A 182 3.41 15.44 -6.60
CA ARG A 182 4.51 15.20 -5.65
C ARG A 182 4.19 14.07 -4.67
N LEU A 183 2.95 13.99 -4.17
CA LEU A 183 2.52 12.89 -3.30
C LEU A 183 2.55 11.54 -4.04
N ARG A 184 2.05 11.51 -5.27
CA ARG A 184 2.08 10.32 -6.15
C ARG A 184 3.51 9.86 -6.44
N CYS A 185 4.42 10.78 -6.75
CA CYS A 185 5.84 10.50 -6.92
C CYS A 185 6.48 9.96 -5.63
N ALA A 186 6.19 10.58 -4.48
CA ALA A 186 6.75 10.17 -3.19
C ALA A 186 6.32 8.75 -2.82
N TYR A 187 5.05 8.41 -3.06
CA TYR A 187 4.55 7.05 -2.89
C TYR A 187 5.22 6.08 -3.88
N GLY A 188 5.30 6.43 -5.17
CA GLY A 188 5.95 5.58 -6.18
C GLY A 188 7.43 5.31 -5.89
N LEU A 189 8.17 6.29 -5.38
CA LEU A 189 9.58 6.16 -4.98
C LEU A 189 9.81 5.09 -3.91
N SER A 190 8.81 4.74 -3.11
CA SER A 190 8.96 3.69 -2.09
C SER A 190 9.05 2.28 -2.67
N TYR A 191 8.78 2.10 -3.97
CA TYR A 191 8.79 0.79 -4.63
C TYR A 191 10.20 0.32 -4.98
N VAL A 192 11.25 1.09 -4.69
CA VAL A 192 12.65 0.66 -4.85
C VAL A 192 12.94 -0.66 -4.14
N GLN A 193 13.69 -1.55 -4.80
CA GLN A 193 14.00 -2.89 -4.29
C GLN A 193 15.41 -2.99 -3.73
N GLU A 194 16.37 -2.27 -4.34
CA GLU A 194 17.77 -2.37 -3.94
C GLU A 194 18.04 -1.69 -2.58
N PRO A 195 18.74 -2.36 -1.65
CA PRO A 195 19.18 -1.81 -0.37
C PRO A 195 19.69 -0.37 -0.40
N SER A 196 20.63 -0.07 -1.30
CA SER A 196 21.24 1.25 -1.42
C SER A 196 20.24 2.31 -1.91
N GLN A 197 19.29 1.92 -2.75
CA GLN A 197 18.24 2.82 -3.26
C GLN A 197 17.21 3.11 -2.17
N ILE A 198 16.81 2.11 -1.39
CA ILE A 198 15.91 2.28 -0.23
C ILE A 198 16.50 3.29 0.74
N GLU A 199 17.78 3.14 1.12
CA GLU A 199 18.46 4.08 2.00
C GLU A 199 18.51 5.50 1.42
N ARG A 200 18.76 5.65 0.12
CA ARG A 200 18.77 6.97 -0.53
C ARG A 200 17.40 7.64 -0.52
N VAL A 201 16.34 6.90 -0.83
CA VAL A 201 14.96 7.44 -0.79
C VAL A 201 14.58 7.80 0.65
N LEU A 202 14.87 6.94 1.64
CA LEU A 202 14.63 7.24 3.05
C LEU A 202 15.41 8.48 3.51
N ASN A 203 16.69 8.61 3.15
CA ASN A 203 17.51 9.77 3.49
C ASN A 203 16.98 11.06 2.86
N LEU A 204 16.50 11.01 1.62
CA LEU A 204 15.85 12.15 0.98
C LEU A 204 14.65 12.61 1.80
N PHE A 205 13.69 11.73 2.09
CA PHE A 205 12.47 12.10 2.83
C PHE A 205 12.69 12.29 4.35
N ALA A 206 13.80 11.80 4.89
CA ALA A 206 14.23 12.06 6.25
C ALA A 206 14.80 13.47 6.41
N THR A 207 15.56 13.95 5.42
CA THR A 207 16.23 15.25 5.50
C THR A 207 15.31 16.41 5.12
N ASN A 208 15.50 17.57 5.75
CA ASN A 208 14.82 18.82 5.36
C ASN A 208 15.45 19.46 4.11
N ASN A 209 16.48 18.83 3.55
CA ASN A 209 17.28 19.39 2.46
C ASN A 209 16.82 18.77 1.14
N SER A 210 15.85 19.39 0.47
CA SER A 210 15.79 19.24 -0.98
C SER A 210 17.00 19.96 -1.58
N THR A 211 17.53 19.44 -2.68
CA THR A 211 18.58 20.10 -3.49
C THR A 211 18.10 21.45 -4.03
N THR A 212 16.78 21.68 -4.01
CA THR A 212 16.10 22.92 -4.41
C THR A 212 15.49 23.58 -3.17
N ASN A 213 15.22 24.89 -3.20
CA ASN A 213 14.62 25.67 -2.09
C ASN A 213 13.20 25.20 -1.62
N ASN A 214 12.75 23.99 -2.00
CA ASN A 214 11.47 23.41 -1.62
C ASN A 214 11.61 22.50 -0.40
N THR A 215 11.01 22.90 0.71
CA THR A 215 10.93 22.06 1.92
C THR A 215 10.09 20.80 1.67
N ILE A 216 10.57 19.65 2.15
CA ILE A 216 9.82 18.38 2.10
C ILE A 216 8.72 18.41 3.15
N ARG A 217 7.46 18.45 2.69
CA ARG A 217 6.29 18.50 3.56
C ARG A 217 6.07 17.18 4.28
N LEU A 218 5.51 17.26 5.48
CA LEU A 218 5.17 16.09 6.30
C LEU A 218 4.32 15.05 5.55
N HIS A 219 3.32 15.51 4.77
CA HIS A 219 2.44 14.62 4.02
C HIS A 219 3.20 13.81 2.96
N GLU A 220 4.19 14.38 2.31
CA GLU A 220 5.00 13.70 1.29
C GLU A 220 5.87 12.60 1.93
N ARG A 221 6.39 12.86 3.13
CA ARG A 221 7.11 11.85 3.92
C ARG A 221 6.18 10.71 4.29
N ILE A 222 5.00 11.03 4.84
CA ILE A 222 3.99 10.03 5.22
C ILE A 222 3.62 9.16 4.02
N GLU A 223 3.38 9.74 2.84
CA GLU A 223 3.04 8.95 1.65
C GLU A 223 4.19 8.03 1.21
N CYS A 224 5.44 8.51 1.17
CA CYS A 224 6.58 7.64 0.86
C CYS A 224 6.72 6.50 1.88
N TYR A 225 6.61 6.83 3.16
CA TYR A 225 6.73 5.88 4.26
C TYR A 225 5.64 4.81 4.26
N LYS A 226 4.40 5.16 3.93
CA LYS A 226 3.31 4.18 3.77
C LYS A 226 3.67 3.11 2.77
N GLY A 227 4.23 3.47 1.62
CA GLY A 227 4.58 2.51 0.59
C GLY A 227 5.75 1.58 1.01
N PHE A 228 6.73 2.07 1.78
CA PHE A 228 7.78 1.20 2.34
C PHE A 228 7.22 0.15 3.31
N CYS A 229 6.10 0.43 3.97
CA CYS A 229 5.48 -0.52 4.91
C CYS A 229 4.92 -1.77 4.20
N LEU A 230 4.72 -1.72 2.88
CA LEU A 230 4.11 -2.79 2.09
C LEU A 230 5.12 -3.81 1.55
N SER A 231 6.42 -3.67 1.85
CA SER A 231 7.43 -4.68 1.53
C SER A 231 8.28 -5.02 2.75
N LYS A 232 8.74 -6.27 2.84
CA LYS A 232 9.60 -6.75 3.93
C LYS A 232 10.86 -5.91 4.07
N GLN A 233 11.54 -5.62 2.96
CA GLN A 233 12.79 -4.86 2.94
C GLN A 233 12.55 -3.40 3.32
N GLY A 234 11.51 -2.77 2.75
CA GLY A 234 11.12 -1.40 3.07
C GLY A 234 10.80 -1.24 4.56
N ARG A 235 10.03 -2.17 5.14
CA ARG A 235 9.76 -2.19 6.59
C ARG A 235 11.00 -2.28 7.42
N TYR A 236 11.91 -3.20 7.10
CA TYR A 236 13.14 -3.39 7.86
C TYR A 236 14.01 -2.12 7.87
N TYR A 237 14.20 -1.49 6.71
CA TYR A 237 14.96 -0.25 6.62
C TYR A 237 14.27 0.92 7.31
N TYR A 238 12.96 1.04 7.13
CA TYR A 238 12.22 2.15 7.72
C TYR A 238 12.11 2.03 9.25
N GLN A 239 11.91 0.82 9.76
CA GLN A 239 12.03 0.52 11.19
C GLN A 239 13.40 0.93 11.72
N ARG A 240 14.49 0.49 11.09
CA ARG A 240 15.85 0.84 11.53
C ARG A 240 16.06 2.35 11.56
N TYR A 241 15.57 3.05 10.54
CA TYR A 241 15.58 4.51 10.53
C TYR A 241 14.88 5.09 11.76
N ILE A 242 13.69 4.60 12.13
CA ILE A 242 12.97 5.05 13.34
C ILE A 242 13.78 4.75 14.60
N GLU A 243 14.34 3.55 14.72
CA GLU A 243 15.12 3.11 15.88
C GLU A 243 16.38 3.97 16.08
N ASP A 244 17.08 4.28 14.99
CA ASP A 244 18.30 5.09 14.98
C ASP A 244 18.02 6.57 15.26
N ASN A 245 16.83 7.07 14.87
CA ASN A 245 16.47 8.49 14.94
C ASN A 245 15.42 8.82 16.01
N TRP A 246 15.09 7.88 16.90
CA TRP A 246 13.96 7.99 17.83
C TRP A 246 13.97 9.29 18.66
N LEU A 247 15.14 9.70 19.18
CA LEU A 247 15.26 10.94 19.97
C LEU A 247 14.93 12.19 19.17
N SER A 248 15.35 12.24 17.90
CA SER A 248 15.04 13.35 16.99
C SER A 248 13.54 13.37 16.69
N LEU A 249 12.97 12.22 16.32
CA LEU A 249 11.54 12.07 16.07
C LEU A 249 10.71 12.49 17.29
N ARG A 250 11.10 12.06 18.49
CA ARG A 250 10.44 12.43 19.74
C ARG A 250 10.48 13.93 20.05
N THR A 251 11.56 14.60 19.66
CA THR A 251 11.73 16.04 19.86
C THR A 251 10.85 16.84 18.91
N ASN A 252 10.69 16.34 17.68
CA ASN A 252 10.06 17.08 16.59
C ASN A 252 8.57 16.79 16.41
N TYR A 253 8.08 15.64 16.90
CA TYR A 253 6.70 15.21 16.70
C TYR A 253 5.95 14.99 18.01
N ASN A 254 4.63 15.22 17.96
CA ASN A 254 3.73 14.94 19.08
C ASN A 254 3.50 13.43 19.26
N ASP A 255 2.97 13.07 20.42
CA ASP A 255 2.77 11.67 20.78
C ASP A 255 1.75 10.99 19.86
N GLU A 256 0.74 11.71 19.36
CA GLU A 256 -0.25 11.20 18.40
C GLU A 256 0.38 10.80 17.05
N TYR A 257 1.28 11.63 16.52
CA TYR A 257 1.99 11.32 15.28
C TYR A 257 2.94 10.14 15.46
N LEU A 258 3.68 10.10 16.57
CA LEU A 258 4.58 8.98 16.87
C LEU A 258 3.81 7.68 17.04
N GLU A 259 2.64 7.71 17.67
CA GLU A 259 1.75 6.56 17.77
C GLU A 259 1.30 6.06 16.40
N ALA A 260 0.83 6.96 15.53
CA ALA A 260 0.45 6.61 14.17
C ALA A 260 1.63 6.06 13.36
N LEU A 261 2.79 6.68 13.46
CA LEU A 261 4.04 6.24 12.85
C LEU A 261 4.37 4.80 13.26
N ILE A 262 4.37 4.50 14.57
CA ILE A 262 4.66 3.15 15.06
C ILE A 262 3.63 2.14 14.56
N ARG A 263 2.34 2.49 14.61
CA ARG A 263 1.26 1.63 14.11
C ARG A 263 1.42 1.26 12.64
N GLU A 264 1.72 2.23 11.79
CA GLU A 264 1.85 2.00 10.34
C GLU A 264 3.14 1.24 10.00
N THR A 265 4.28 1.57 10.62
CA THR A 265 5.57 0.95 10.28
C THR A 265 5.70 -0.48 10.80
N PHE A 266 5.24 -0.73 12.03
CA PHE A 266 5.47 -2.00 12.70
C PHE A 266 4.29 -2.98 12.56
N GLY A 267 3.16 -2.57 11.99
CA GLY A 267 1.93 -3.37 11.96
C GLY A 267 1.94 -4.63 11.07
N TYR A 268 2.89 -4.75 10.13
CA TYR A 268 2.89 -5.83 9.12
C TYR A 268 3.99 -6.87 9.28
N PHE A 269 4.78 -6.83 10.38
CA PHE A 269 5.72 -7.91 10.68
C PHE A 269 4.98 -9.21 11.00
N SER A 270 5.60 -10.35 10.66
CA SER A 270 4.97 -11.68 10.80
C SER A 270 5.94 -12.77 11.29
N SER A 271 6.90 -12.42 12.15
CA SER A 271 7.79 -13.41 12.79
C SER A 271 7.84 -13.22 14.31
N LYS A 272 8.04 -14.33 15.03
CA LYS A 272 8.19 -14.31 16.50
C LYS A 272 9.38 -13.46 16.95
N ASP A 273 10.49 -13.52 16.22
CA ASP A 273 11.70 -12.75 16.51
C ASP A 273 11.46 -11.24 16.38
N GLU A 274 10.72 -10.79 15.36
CA GLU A 274 10.40 -9.37 15.21
C GLU A 274 9.45 -8.89 16.30
N ALA A 275 8.50 -9.72 16.74
CA ALA A 275 7.64 -9.36 17.87
C ALA A 275 8.44 -9.13 19.16
N ILE A 276 9.41 -10.02 19.46
CA ILE A 276 10.31 -9.89 20.60
C ILE A 276 11.14 -8.62 20.48
N ARG A 277 11.77 -8.41 19.31
CA ARG A 277 12.59 -7.23 19.04
C ARG A 277 11.82 -5.92 19.24
N ILE A 278 10.57 -5.85 18.79
CA ILE A 278 9.72 -4.66 18.94
C ILE A 278 9.52 -4.35 20.44
N GLU A 279 9.15 -5.35 21.24
CA GLU A 279 8.99 -5.17 22.69
C GLU A 279 10.30 -4.76 23.35
N GLU A 280 11.40 -5.46 23.04
CA GLU A 280 12.72 -5.17 23.58
C GLU A 280 13.18 -3.75 23.22
N PHE A 281 12.93 -3.29 21.99
CA PHE A 281 13.27 -1.93 21.58
C PHE A 281 12.57 -0.89 22.46
N PHE A 282 11.25 -0.96 22.58
CA PHE A 282 10.48 0.03 23.34
C PHE A 282 10.67 -0.09 24.87
N LEU A 283 11.06 -1.25 25.38
CA LEU A 283 11.45 -1.42 26.78
C LEU A 283 12.89 -0.93 27.05
N SER A 284 13.83 -1.29 26.18
CA SER A 284 15.26 -0.98 26.36
C SER A 284 15.56 0.51 26.16
N TYR A 285 14.91 1.20 25.23
CA TYR A 285 15.16 2.62 24.98
C TYR A 285 14.87 3.49 26.22
N GLU A 286 13.87 3.08 27.02
CA GLU A 286 13.57 3.70 28.30
C GLU A 286 14.74 3.52 29.30
N THR A 287 15.26 2.29 29.43
CA THR A 287 16.36 1.98 30.35
C THR A 287 17.70 2.58 29.92
N PHE A 288 18.01 2.58 28.62
CA PHE A 288 19.25 3.14 28.08
C PHE A 288 19.39 4.63 28.40
N HIS A 289 18.33 5.42 28.19
CA HIS A 289 18.39 6.85 28.47
C HIS A 289 18.32 7.16 29.98
N GLN A 290 17.62 6.35 30.78
CA GLN A 290 17.74 6.44 32.25
C GLN A 290 19.21 6.28 32.69
N LYS A 291 19.93 5.29 32.14
CA LYS A 291 21.36 5.05 32.40
C LYS A 291 22.26 6.19 31.86
N TYR A 292 21.97 6.70 30.66
CA TYR A 292 22.70 7.82 30.06
C TYR A 292 22.56 9.12 30.86
N LYS A 293 21.35 9.42 31.39
CA LYS A 293 21.13 10.57 32.29
C LYS A 293 21.84 10.45 33.64
N ILE A 294 21.99 9.23 34.16
CA ILE A 294 22.77 8.98 35.38
C ILE A 294 24.24 9.29 35.12
N ASN A 295 24.79 8.86 33.98
CA ASN A 295 26.19 9.10 33.62
C ASN A 295 26.50 10.57 33.25
N LEU A 296 25.54 11.34 32.73
CA LEU A 296 25.72 12.77 32.45
C LEU A 296 25.84 13.67 33.69
N LYS A 297 25.54 13.14 34.89
CA LYS A 297 25.79 13.87 36.16
C LYS A 297 27.25 13.76 36.63
N GLU A 298 28.08 12.96 35.97
CA GLU A 298 29.50 12.83 36.28
C GLU A 298 30.35 13.00 35.01
N THR A 299 30.93 14.20 34.88
CA THR A 299 32.03 14.60 33.96
C THR A 299 31.76 14.73 32.44
N PRO A 300 32.45 15.68 31.77
CA PRO A 300 32.24 15.99 30.36
C PRO A 300 33.04 15.03 29.48
N ALA A 301 32.40 14.40 28.49
CA ALA A 301 33.08 13.54 27.53
C ALA A 301 32.69 13.86 26.08
N THR A 302 33.76 13.85 25.28
CA THR A 302 33.98 14.06 23.85
C THR A 302 33.06 13.23 22.93
N PRO A 303 32.79 13.70 21.68
CA PRO A 303 31.81 13.07 20.81
C PRO A 303 32.43 11.88 20.05
N CYS A 304 31.86 10.68 20.24
CA CYS A 304 32.11 9.53 19.39
C CYS A 304 31.27 9.64 18.11
N THR A 305 31.93 9.42 16.97
CA THR A 305 31.41 9.28 15.62
C THR A 305 30.25 8.27 15.54
N ARG A 306 29.03 8.76 15.64
CA ARG A 306 27.79 8.14 15.12
C ARG A 306 27.28 9.04 14.01
N ILE A 307 26.70 8.47 12.96
CA ILE A 307 26.10 9.21 11.84
C ILE A 307 25.17 10.28 12.43
N ALA A 308 25.64 11.52 12.43
CA ALA A 308 24.93 12.66 12.95
C ALA A 308 24.21 13.30 11.77
N VAL A 309 22.99 12.85 11.49
CA VAL A 309 22.07 13.68 10.72
C VAL A 309 21.47 14.70 11.69
N HIS A 310 22.13 15.84 11.80
CA HIS A 310 21.55 17.01 12.46
C HIS A 310 20.36 17.50 11.60
N LEU A 311 19.14 17.29 12.10
CA LEU A 311 17.96 17.97 11.57
C LEU A 311 17.54 19.06 12.54
N CYS A 312 17.85 20.28 12.15
CA CYS A 312 17.15 21.49 12.59
C CYS A 312 15.97 21.75 11.64
N LEU A 313 15.10 22.69 12.05
CA LEU A 313 14.04 23.42 11.31
C LEU A 313 12.60 22.95 11.62
N ASP A 314 11.58 23.80 11.74
CA ASP A 314 11.45 25.27 11.67
C ASP A 314 10.27 25.66 12.60
N ASP A 315 10.45 26.62 13.51
CA ASP A 315 9.46 26.99 14.55
C ASP A 315 8.17 27.59 13.97
N ASN A 316 8.14 27.96 12.68
CA ASN A 316 7.07 28.74 12.09
C ASN A 316 5.85 27.93 11.59
N GLU A 317 5.98 26.64 11.27
CA GLU A 317 4.83 25.79 10.92
C GLU A 317 4.13 25.20 12.16
N LEU A 318 4.80 25.16 13.31
CA LEU A 318 4.19 24.83 14.61
C LEU A 318 3.23 25.92 15.10
N LEU A 319 3.31 27.14 14.56
CA LEU A 319 2.48 28.28 14.95
C LEU A 319 1.09 28.28 14.28
N THR A 320 0.94 27.62 13.13
CA THR A 320 -0.31 27.64 12.34
C THR A 320 -1.24 26.48 12.67
N ILE A 321 -0.76 25.44 13.37
CA ILE A 321 -1.60 24.38 13.95
C ILE A 321 -2.13 24.85 15.31
N ASN A 322 -3.15 25.70 15.24
CA ASN A 322 -4.15 25.97 16.28
C ASN A 322 -3.64 26.35 17.69
N LYS A 323 -3.22 27.61 17.85
CA LYS A 323 -2.81 28.22 19.13
C LYS A 323 -3.93 28.60 20.11
N ASN A 324 -5.19 28.23 19.90
CA ASN A 324 -6.31 28.79 20.67
C ASN A 324 -6.97 27.89 21.74
N THR A 325 -6.34 26.80 22.18
CA THR A 325 -6.88 26.01 23.31
C THR A 325 -5.86 25.51 24.35
N LEU A 326 -4.72 26.17 24.54
CA LEU A 326 -3.81 25.82 25.65
C LEU A 326 -3.46 27.03 26.52
N SER A 327 -4.04 27.03 27.71
CA SER A 327 -3.66 27.88 28.83
C SER A 327 -2.26 27.53 29.35
N SER A 328 -1.32 28.49 29.25
CA SER A 328 -0.13 28.69 30.09
C SER A 328 0.92 27.56 30.18
N PRO A 329 2.19 27.89 30.54
CA PRO A 329 3.32 26.99 30.31
C PRO A 329 3.32 25.87 31.35
N ILE A 330 3.02 24.64 30.90
CA ILE A 330 3.14 23.46 31.76
C ILE A 330 4.62 23.19 31.96
N TYR A 331 5.10 23.60 33.13
CA TYR A 331 6.34 23.17 33.75
C TYR A 331 6.44 21.63 33.74
N ASN A 332 7.58 21.13 33.28
CA ASN A 332 8.24 19.85 33.64
C ASN A 332 7.42 18.84 34.48
N HIS A 333 6.49 18.13 33.85
CA HIS A 333 5.93 16.90 34.40
C HIS A 333 6.29 15.72 33.49
N HIS A 334 7.18 14.85 33.99
CA HIS A 334 7.43 13.47 33.58
C HIS A 334 7.23 13.11 32.10
N ARG A 335 8.08 13.60 31.19
CA ARG A 335 8.12 13.06 29.81
C ARG A 335 8.98 11.80 29.77
N SER A 336 8.33 10.64 29.66
CA SER A 336 8.97 9.39 29.26
C SER A 336 9.60 9.55 27.86
N ILE A 337 10.76 8.91 27.62
CA ILE A 337 11.44 8.90 26.30
C ILE A 337 10.54 8.25 25.24
N ILE A 338 9.76 7.26 25.66
CA ILE A 338 8.72 6.64 24.86
C ILE A 338 7.38 6.95 25.51
N PRO A 339 6.48 7.69 24.84
CA PRO A 339 5.15 7.98 25.36
C PRO A 339 4.38 6.71 25.78
N ALA A 340 3.56 6.80 26.82
CA ALA A 340 2.79 5.63 27.30
C ALA A 340 1.90 5.03 26.19
N LYS A 341 1.24 5.87 25.40
CA LYS A 341 0.45 5.45 24.23
C LYS A 341 1.29 4.68 23.20
N VAL A 342 2.53 5.11 22.96
CA VAL A 342 3.43 4.42 22.03
C VAL A 342 3.80 3.03 22.56
N LYS A 343 4.02 2.88 23.88
CA LYS A 343 4.28 1.56 24.48
C LYS A 343 3.08 0.62 24.35
N GLU A 344 1.88 1.13 24.61
CA GLU A 344 0.64 0.37 24.46
C GLU A 344 0.48 -0.10 23.01
N VAL A 345 0.66 0.81 22.05
CA VAL A 345 0.61 0.47 20.62
C VAL A 345 1.71 -0.52 20.23
N ALA A 346 2.94 -0.36 20.70
CA ALA A 346 4.01 -1.31 20.44
C ALA A 346 3.70 -2.72 20.99
N SER A 347 3.09 -2.82 22.17
CA SER A 347 2.67 -4.10 22.74
C SER A 347 1.55 -4.76 21.92
N ILE A 348 0.55 -3.97 21.49
CA ILE A 348 -0.52 -4.44 20.58
C ILE A 348 0.08 -4.94 19.27
N ILE A 349 1.05 -4.21 18.72
CA ILE A 349 1.72 -4.59 17.48
C ILE A 349 2.52 -5.88 17.67
N ALA A 350 3.32 -6.00 18.72
CA ALA A 350 4.07 -7.22 18.99
C ALA A 350 3.14 -8.42 19.16
N HIS A 351 2.00 -8.26 19.84
CA HIS A 351 0.95 -9.28 19.89
C HIS A 351 0.42 -9.62 18.49
N THR A 352 0.07 -8.60 17.69
CA THR A 352 -0.42 -8.76 16.31
C THR A 352 0.61 -9.47 15.42
N THR A 353 1.90 -9.15 15.54
CA THR A 353 3.00 -9.79 14.82
C THR A 353 3.11 -11.27 15.17
N ARG A 354 2.93 -11.65 16.45
CA ARG A 354 2.87 -13.06 16.85
C ARG A 354 1.65 -13.78 16.27
N THR A 355 0.48 -13.14 16.30
CA THR A 355 -0.74 -13.70 15.72
C THR A 355 -0.59 -13.92 14.21
N ARG A 356 0.03 -12.98 13.50
CA ARG A 356 0.38 -13.13 12.08
C ARG A 356 1.35 -14.29 11.86
N ALA A 357 2.41 -14.40 12.66
CA ALA A 357 3.34 -15.54 12.58
C ALA A 357 2.63 -16.88 12.80
N ALA A 358 1.75 -16.97 13.80
CA ALA A 358 0.97 -18.17 14.09
C ALA A 358 -0.01 -18.52 12.97
N LEU A 359 -0.63 -17.52 12.32
CA LEU A 359 -1.50 -17.72 11.17
C LEU A 359 -0.75 -18.31 9.98
N LEU A 360 0.45 -17.77 9.69
CA LEU A 360 1.33 -18.29 8.64
C LEU A 360 1.75 -19.74 8.94
N GLU A 361 2.19 -20.02 10.16
CA GLU A 361 2.58 -21.37 10.60
C GLU A 361 1.40 -22.36 10.48
N ARG A 362 0.18 -21.94 10.84
CA ARG A 362 -1.03 -22.77 10.78
C ARG A 362 -1.38 -23.17 9.35
N ASP A 363 -1.38 -22.22 8.43
CA ASP A 363 -1.86 -22.43 7.06
C ASP A 363 -0.74 -22.85 6.09
N HIS A 364 0.50 -22.95 6.56
CA HIS A 364 1.70 -23.15 5.73
C HIS A 364 1.58 -24.36 4.77
N ASP A 365 1.33 -25.54 5.32
CA ASP A 365 1.32 -26.79 4.54
C ASP A 365 0.12 -26.85 3.59
N ASP A 366 -1.03 -26.34 4.02
CA ASP A 366 -2.24 -26.25 3.20
C ASP A 366 -2.06 -25.25 2.05
N LEU A 367 -1.39 -24.12 2.28
CA LEU A 367 -1.04 -23.15 1.25
C LEU A 367 -0.06 -23.74 0.24
N LEU A 368 0.98 -24.44 0.70
CA LEU A 368 1.93 -25.14 -0.19
C LEU A 368 1.20 -26.15 -1.06
N SER A 369 0.36 -26.99 -0.46
CA SER A 369 -0.44 -27.99 -1.19
C SER A 369 -1.39 -27.32 -2.18
N PHE A 370 -2.05 -26.23 -1.79
CA PHE A 370 -2.93 -25.46 -2.66
C PHE A 370 -2.20 -24.93 -3.89
N PHE A 371 -1.06 -24.26 -3.71
CA PHE A 371 -0.31 -23.69 -4.84
C PHE A 371 0.36 -24.74 -5.73
N GLN A 372 0.74 -25.88 -5.17
CA GLN A 372 1.35 -26.99 -5.93
C GLN A 372 0.33 -27.87 -6.66
N SER A 373 -0.96 -27.75 -6.33
CA SER A 373 -2.01 -28.52 -7.00
C SER A 373 -2.00 -28.30 -8.51
N ASP A 374 -2.23 -29.37 -9.28
CA ASP A 374 -2.13 -29.34 -10.75
C ASP A 374 -3.00 -28.25 -11.40
N SER A 375 -4.11 -27.85 -10.76
CA SER A 375 -4.99 -26.74 -11.20
C SER A 375 -4.34 -25.35 -11.20
N LEU A 376 -3.27 -25.17 -10.40
CA LEU A 376 -2.52 -23.93 -10.27
C LEU A 376 -1.06 -24.08 -10.76
N SER A 377 -0.71 -25.23 -11.36
CA SER A 377 0.58 -25.38 -12.02
C SER A 377 0.71 -24.39 -13.18
N ILE A 378 1.89 -23.77 -13.34
CA ILE A 378 2.12 -22.72 -14.35
C ILE A 378 1.74 -23.19 -15.77
N SER A 379 1.96 -24.48 -16.08
CA SER A 379 1.58 -25.10 -17.36
C SER A 379 0.06 -25.24 -17.55
N SER A 380 -0.69 -25.54 -16.48
CA SER A 380 -2.15 -25.61 -16.53
C SER A 380 -2.81 -24.23 -16.48
N LEU A 381 -2.20 -23.24 -15.85
CA LEU A 381 -2.69 -21.85 -15.83
C LEU A 381 -2.63 -21.21 -17.22
N ILE A 382 -1.56 -21.48 -17.98
CA ILE A 382 -1.42 -21.02 -19.38
C ILE A 382 -2.42 -21.75 -20.31
N SER A 383 -2.68 -23.04 -20.08
CA SER A 383 -3.61 -23.82 -20.92
C SER A 383 -5.08 -23.57 -20.58
N ASN A 384 -5.42 -23.34 -19.30
CA ASN A 384 -6.78 -23.03 -18.85
C ASN A 384 -7.23 -21.62 -19.20
N ALA A 385 -6.31 -20.65 -19.19
CA ALA A 385 -6.58 -19.35 -19.79
C ALA A 385 -7.01 -19.54 -21.26
N SER A 386 -6.25 -20.32 -22.04
CA SER A 386 -6.53 -20.59 -23.46
C SER A 386 -7.86 -21.33 -23.71
N SER A 387 -8.32 -22.20 -22.79
CA SER A 387 -9.56 -22.96 -22.95
C SER A 387 -10.82 -22.20 -22.48
N GLN A 388 -10.72 -21.38 -21.42
CA GLN A 388 -11.78 -20.44 -21.02
C GLN A 388 -11.95 -19.28 -22.03
N ILE A 389 -10.86 -18.91 -22.73
CA ILE A 389 -10.87 -17.95 -23.85
C ILE A 389 -11.81 -18.38 -24.99
N LEU A 390 -11.92 -19.67 -25.28
CA LEU A 390 -12.77 -20.18 -26.36
C LEU A 390 -14.27 -20.21 -25.98
N SER A 391 -14.60 -20.44 -24.71
CA SER A 391 -15.98 -20.49 -24.22
C SER A 391 -16.61 -19.10 -24.03
N ILE A 392 -15.82 -18.09 -23.65
CA ILE A 392 -16.31 -16.70 -23.50
C ILE A 392 -16.59 -16.07 -24.87
N ASN A 393 -15.75 -16.31 -25.88
CA ASN A 393 -15.98 -15.82 -27.25
C ASN A 393 -17.25 -16.43 -27.88
N THR A 394 -17.60 -17.68 -27.55
CA THR A 394 -18.83 -18.32 -28.07
C THR A 394 -20.10 -17.83 -27.38
N ILE A 395 -20.03 -17.43 -26.10
CA ILE A 395 -21.18 -16.87 -25.37
C ILE A 395 -21.44 -15.40 -25.78
N ASN A 396 -20.40 -14.61 -26.06
CA ASN A 396 -20.58 -13.22 -26.51
C ASN A 396 -21.07 -13.11 -27.97
N LEU A 397 -20.72 -14.06 -28.85
CA LEU A 397 -21.22 -14.10 -30.23
C LEU A 397 -22.70 -14.49 -30.34
N SER A 398 -23.23 -15.25 -29.37
CA SER A 398 -24.63 -15.70 -29.37
C SER A 398 -25.61 -14.66 -28.81
N ASN A 399 -25.14 -13.72 -27.99
CA ASN A 399 -25.98 -12.68 -27.38
C ASN A 399 -26.05 -11.36 -28.18
N VAL A 400 -25.27 -11.20 -29.25
CA VAL A 400 -25.23 -9.96 -30.07
C VAL A 400 -26.20 -10.00 -31.27
N VAL A 401 -26.84 -11.14 -31.56
CA VAL A 401 -27.72 -11.29 -32.76
C VAL A 401 -29.21 -11.04 -32.47
N SER A 402 -29.62 -10.73 -31.23
CA SER A 402 -31.05 -10.61 -30.89
C SER A 402 -31.37 -9.40 -30.00
N SER A 403 -31.34 -8.18 -30.58
CA SER A 403 -32.36 -7.14 -30.31
C SER A 403 -32.02 -5.83 -31.03
N SER A 404 -32.57 -5.66 -32.24
CA SER A 404 -32.65 -4.37 -32.92
C SER A 404 -34.12 -3.94 -32.98
N SER A 405 -34.47 -2.84 -32.30
CA SER A 405 -35.59 -1.93 -32.63
C SER A 405 -35.65 -0.72 -31.67
N PRO A 406 -36.21 0.44 -32.08
CA PRO A 406 -35.57 1.73 -31.80
C PRO A 406 -36.35 2.70 -30.89
N THR A 407 -35.58 3.63 -30.32
CA THR A 407 -35.89 5.01 -29.86
C THR A 407 -37.26 5.36 -29.24
N THR A 408 -37.21 5.89 -28.02
CA THR A 408 -38.10 6.98 -27.62
C THR A 408 -37.43 7.90 -26.60
N THR A 409 -37.32 9.16 -26.98
CA THR A 409 -36.84 10.32 -26.22
C THR A 409 -37.87 10.77 -25.19
N ILE A 410 -37.51 10.83 -23.90
CA ILE A 410 -38.21 11.67 -22.91
C ILE A 410 -37.21 12.37 -21.98
N SER A 411 -37.19 13.69 -22.08
CA SER A 411 -36.53 14.63 -21.18
C SER A 411 -37.26 14.72 -19.83
N GLY A 412 -36.54 14.88 -18.71
CA GLY A 412 -37.19 15.38 -17.49
C GLY A 412 -36.42 15.27 -16.18
N ASN A 413 -35.88 16.41 -15.76
CA ASN A 413 -35.72 16.86 -14.37
C ASN A 413 -34.70 16.20 -13.43
N LYS A 414 -33.55 16.86 -13.37
CA LYS A 414 -32.61 16.90 -12.24
C LYS A 414 -33.34 17.30 -10.94
N ARG A 415 -33.30 16.45 -9.92
CA ARG A 415 -33.53 16.84 -8.52
C ARG A 415 -32.35 16.38 -7.66
N LYS A 416 -31.46 17.33 -7.35
CA LYS A 416 -30.38 17.17 -6.36
C LYS A 416 -31.01 16.85 -5.00
N ARG A 417 -30.75 15.65 -4.46
CA ARG A 417 -30.92 15.36 -3.03
C ARG A 417 -29.55 15.24 -2.39
N ARG A 418 -29.30 16.17 -1.47
CA ARG A 418 -28.14 16.28 -0.59
C ARG A 418 -28.24 15.15 0.44
N VAL A 419 -27.32 14.19 0.43
CA VAL A 419 -27.25 13.14 1.44
C VAL A 419 -26.17 13.53 2.45
N SER A 420 -26.61 13.61 3.70
CA SER A 420 -25.87 13.92 4.91
C SER A 420 -24.82 12.86 5.23
N SER A 421 -23.64 13.33 5.61
CA SER A 421 -22.51 12.58 6.16
C SER A 421 -22.91 11.79 7.41
N LEU A 422 -22.80 10.46 7.35
CA LEU A 422 -22.73 9.60 8.52
C LEU A 422 -21.25 9.29 8.79
N ASN A 423 -20.78 9.83 9.91
CA ASN A 423 -19.50 9.50 10.53
C ASN A 423 -19.46 8.02 10.89
N THR A 424 -18.51 7.27 10.33
CA THR A 424 -18.05 6.01 10.90
C THR A 424 -16.58 6.18 11.29
N SER A 425 -16.38 6.51 12.57
CA SER A 425 -15.11 6.39 13.27
C SER A 425 -14.76 4.91 13.40
N GLY A 426 -13.95 4.42 12.47
CA GLY A 426 -13.35 3.09 12.49
C GLY A 426 -12.09 3.15 11.63
N SER A 427 -10.93 3.17 12.28
CA SER A 427 -9.62 3.22 11.64
C SER A 427 -9.38 1.96 10.79
N SER A 428 -9.56 2.08 9.47
CA SER A 428 -9.03 1.13 8.48
C SER A 428 -7.64 1.62 8.00
N PRO A 429 -6.63 0.75 7.90
CA PRO A 429 -5.27 1.10 7.44
C PRO A 429 -5.22 1.44 5.92
N PRO A 430 -4.10 1.95 5.38
CA PRO A 430 -4.04 3.09 4.44
C PRO A 430 -4.39 2.78 2.98
N VAL A 431 -4.77 1.54 2.63
CA VAL A 431 -5.07 1.15 1.25
C VAL A 431 -6.30 1.88 0.68
N ARG A 432 -7.19 2.36 1.56
CA ARG A 432 -8.38 3.12 1.15
C ARG A 432 -8.08 4.38 0.33
N ASN A 433 -6.86 4.93 0.41
CA ASN A 433 -6.53 6.20 -0.25
C ASN A 433 -5.88 6.08 -1.64
N LEU A 434 -5.40 4.90 -2.06
CA LEU A 434 -4.72 4.74 -3.36
C LEU A 434 -5.65 4.94 -4.56
N LEU A 435 -6.92 4.54 -4.42
CA LEU A 435 -7.95 4.80 -5.42
C LEU A 435 -8.55 6.21 -5.31
N ALA A 436 -8.36 6.92 -4.21
CA ALA A 436 -8.89 8.28 -4.05
C ALA A 436 -7.96 9.34 -4.67
N SER A 437 -6.67 9.03 -4.85
CA SER A 437 -5.67 9.98 -5.36
C SER A 437 -5.67 10.20 -6.87
N ASP A 438 -6.42 9.42 -7.65
CA ASP A 438 -6.44 9.50 -9.13
C ASP A 438 -7.59 10.35 -9.69
N THR A 439 -8.13 11.31 -8.93
CA THR A 439 -9.28 12.18 -9.32
C THR A 439 -8.95 13.30 -10.32
N SER A 440 -8.07 13.09 -11.29
CA SER A 440 -7.84 14.07 -12.35
C SER A 440 -8.09 13.44 -13.72
N ALA A 441 -9.34 13.58 -14.17
CA ALA A 441 -9.67 13.59 -15.60
C ALA A 441 -9.17 14.88 -16.23
#